data_AF-A0A2E0UYU3-F1
#
_entry.id   AF-A0A2E0UYU3-F1
#
_cell.length_a   1.000
_cell.length_b   1.000
_cell.length_c   1.000
_cell.angle_alpha   90.00
_cell.angle_beta   90.00
_cell.angle_gamma   90.00
#
_symmetry.space_group_name_H-M   'P 1'
#
loop_
_entity.id
_entity.type
_entity.pdbx_description
1 polymer ?
#
loop_
_entity_poly.entity_id
_entity_poly.type
_entity_poly.pdbx_seq_one_letter_code
_entity_poly.pdbx_strand_id
1 'polypeptide(L)'
;MIKTEFLIFEVLTILLFIACVWHASRQGRFRVWELFFSVVYGVLLEWMTLQQLAAYEYGQFVIMFDGAPLCIGLGWAVIIYSGMEFVKNLEMPTYARPFLVGFLALNLDLAMDAIAIRLGFWNWVIPIDSQWFGVPWGNFWAWYIVVVSFSGLIYLFRAWGWRIDKNGFKRWGYVPLSLIGSVIMVGVTNFVYSTVFIRTELMGAFSMVVLFWLGIVMVFSARPTIIPAKRLDWVVFVVPLVFHLYFNIIGFVKGYYAQLPILAVIGLLMLASGLVVHSYPAYLKRGSVR
;
A
#
# COMPACT_ATOMS: atom_id res chain seq x y z
N MET A 1 -17.06 -22.62 0.61
CA MET A 1 -18.01 -21.53 0.91
C MET A 1 -17.20 -20.32 1.31
N ILE A 2 -17.45 -19.14 0.72
CA ILE A 2 -16.72 -17.91 1.05
C ILE A 2 -17.05 -17.52 2.49
N LYS A 3 -16.02 -17.22 3.30
CA LYS A 3 -16.20 -16.82 4.70
C LYS A 3 -16.83 -15.43 4.78
N THR A 4 -17.64 -15.18 5.81
CA THR A 4 -18.31 -13.87 6.00
C THR A 4 -17.30 -12.72 6.10
N GLU A 5 -16.16 -12.96 6.74
CA GLU A 5 -15.06 -11.98 6.87
C GLU A 5 -14.54 -11.55 5.49
N PHE A 6 -14.41 -12.48 4.54
CA PHE A 6 -13.96 -12.18 3.19
C PHE A 6 -14.97 -11.28 2.48
N LEU A 7 -16.26 -11.64 2.54
CA LEU A 7 -17.32 -10.84 1.92
C LEU A 7 -17.38 -9.41 2.49
N ILE A 8 -17.25 -9.26 3.80
CA ILE A 8 -17.24 -7.93 4.43
C ILE A 8 -16.04 -7.12 3.93
N PHE A 9 -14.84 -7.72 3.91
CA PHE A 9 -13.64 -7.05 3.42
C PHE A 9 -13.74 -6.67 1.94
N GLU A 10 -14.30 -7.56 1.10
CA GLU A 10 -14.51 -7.30 -0.32
C GLU A 10 -15.47 -6.14 -0.54
N VAL A 11 -16.61 -6.12 0.15
CA VAL A 11 -17.56 -5.01 0.08
C VAL A 11 -16.93 -3.70 0.53
N LEU A 12 -16.22 -3.69 1.66
CA LEU A 12 -15.53 -2.50 2.16
C LEU A 12 -14.51 -1.98 1.14
N THR A 13 -13.70 -2.87 0.56
CA THR A 13 -12.69 -2.50 -0.43
C THR A 13 -13.30 -1.95 -1.72
N ILE A 14 -14.41 -2.55 -2.18
CA ILE A 14 -15.17 -2.05 -3.34
C ILE A 14 -15.74 -0.65 -3.05
N LEU A 15 -16.32 -0.42 -1.86
CA LEU A 15 -16.84 0.89 -1.47
C LEU A 15 -15.73 1.95 -1.40
N LEU A 16 -14.57 1.60 -0.83
CA LEU A 16 -13.38 2.47 -0.86
C LEU A 16 -12.96 2.79 -2.28
N PHE A 17 -12.92 1.79 -3.16
CA PHE A 17 -12.54 1.98 -4.56
C PHE A 17 -13.51 2.92 -5.29
N ILE A 18 -14.82 2.74 -5.11
CA ILE A 18 -15.84 3.63 -5.67
C ILE A 18 -15.64 5.07 -5.16
N ALA A 19 -15.38 5.25 -3.87
CA ALA A 19 -15.09 6.56 -3.30
C ALA A 19 -13.82 7.19 -3.90
N CYS A 20 -12.75 6.41 -4.10
CA CYS A 20 -11.53 6.86 -4.77
C CYS A 20 -11.77 7.20 -6.25
N VAL A 21 -12.58 6.44 -6.99
CA VAL A 21 -12.96 6.76 -8.37
C VAL A 21 -13.73 8.06 -8.43
N TRP A 22 -14.73 8.24 -7.55
CA TRP A 22 -15.47 9.48 -7.43
C TRP A 22 -14.54 10.66 -7.14
N HIS A 23 -13.65 10.52 -6.17
CA HIS A 23 -12.67 11.55 -5.82
C HIS A 23 -11.71 11.87 -6.99
N ALA A 24 -11.18 10.85 -7.66
CA ALA A 24 -10.29 11.00 -8.81
C ALA A 24 -10.99 11.67 -10.00
N SER A 25 -12.25 11.35 -10.26
CA SER A 25 -13.04 11.92 -11.36
C SER A 25 -13.16 13.45 -11.25
N ARG A 26 -13.27 13.97 -10.02
CA ARG A 26 -13.33 15.41 -9.73
C ARG A 26 -12.00 16.14 -9.97
N GLN A 27 -10.89 15.40 -10.08
CA GLN A 27 -9.56 15.93 -10.37
C GLN A 27 -9.15 15.75 -11.84
N GLY A 28 -10.01 15.11 -12.64
CA GLY A 28 -9.85 14.93 -14.08
C GLY A 28 -9.51 13.49 -14.49
N ARG A 29 -9.86 13.17 -15.74
CA ARG A 29 -9.75 11.82 -16.34
C ARG A 29 -8.39 11.12 -16.17
N PHE A 30 -7.29 11.86 -16.13
CA PHE A 30 -5.96 11.26 -15.96
C PHE A 30 -5.74 10.71 -14.54
N ARG A 31 -6.41 11.24 -13.51
CA ARG A 31 -6.38 10.64 -12.17
C ARG A 31 -7.16 9.33 -12.13
N VAL A 32 -8.29 9.26 -12.84
CA VAL A 32 -9.05 8.01 -13.01
C VAL A 32 -8.22 6.99 -13.78
N TRP A 33 -7.50 7.42 -14.82
CA TRP A 33 -6.59 6.56 -15.59
C TRP A 33 -5.48 5.95 -14.74
N GLU A 34 -4.84 6.75 -13.89
CA GLU A 34 -3.83 6.26 -12.95
C GLU A 34 -4.42 5.28 -11.92
N LEU A 35 -5.61 5.57 -11.37
CA LEU A 35 -6.29 4.66 -10.44
C LEU A 35 -6.66 3.33 -11.10
N PHE A 36 -7.21 3.37 -12.32
CA PHE A 36 -7.54 2.16 -13.08
C PHE A 36 -6.30 1.29 -13.33
N PHE A 37 -5.19 1.88 -13.79
CA PHE A 37 -3.95 1.13 -13.98
C PHE A 37 -3.31 0.68 -12.68
N SER A 38 -3.61 1.33 -11.56
CA SER A 38 -3.18 0.82 -10.24
C SER A 38 -3.91 -0.50 -9.91
N VAL A 39 -5.17 -0.68 -10.33
CA VAL A 39 -5.88 -1.97 -10.21
C VAL A 39 -5.24 -3.02 -11.10
N VAL A 40 -5.01 -2.69 -12.37
CA VAL A 40 -4.36 -3.62 -13.32
C VAL A 40 -2.99 -4.03 -12.81
N TYR A 41 -2.22 -3.07 -12.31
CA TYR A 41 -0.92 -3.32 -11.70
C TYR A 41 -1.02 -4.24 -10.48
N GLY A 42 -1.93 -3.97 -9.54
CA GLY A 42 -2.16 -4.81 -8.38
C GLY A 42 -2.53 -6.24 -8.73
N VAL A 43 -3.53 -6.46 -9.60
CA VAL A 43 -3.93 -7.81 -10.04
C VAL A 43 -2.78 -8.53 -10.75
N LEU A 44 -2.05 -7.82 -11.63
CA LEU A 44 -0.92 -8.39 -12.36
C LEU A 44 0.20 -8.84 -11.42
N LEU A 45 0.53 -8.04 -10.41
CA LEU A 45 1.54 -8.38 -9.41
C LEU A 45 1.16 -9.62 -8.61
N GLU A 46 -0.10 -9.70 -8.17
CA GLU A 46 -0.60 -10.86 -7.43
C GLU A 46 -0.52 -12.11 -8.29
N TRP A 47 -1.02 -12.03 -9.53
CA TRP A 47 -0.96 -13.12 -10.48
C TRP A 47 0.48 -13.56 -10.76
N MET A 48 1.40 -12.62 -11.02
CA MET A 48 2.81 -12.96 -11.25
C MET A 48 3.45 -13.63 -10.03
N THR A 49 3.14 -13.17 -8.82
CA THR A 49 3.68 -13.74 -7.59
C THR A 49 3.22 -15.18 -7.38
N LEU A 50 1.93 -15.46 -7.64
CA LEU A 50 1.39 -16.82 -7.59
C LEU A 50 2.08 -17.74 -8.61
N GLN A 51 2.19 -17.29 -9.87
CA GLN A 51 2.71 -18.12 -10.97
C GLN A 51 4.22 -18.33 -10.93
N GLN A 52 4.99 -17.33 -10.48
CA GLN A 52 6.46 -17.37 -10.56
C GLN A 52 7.12 -17.80 -9.26
N LEU A 53 6.55 -17.41 -8.12
CA LEU A 53 7.20 -17.58 -6.82
C LEU A 53 6.54 -18.66 -5.97
N ALA A 54 5.29 -19.05 -6.26
CA ALA A 54 4.48 -19.95 -5.43
C ALA A 54 4.60 -19.60 -3.93
N ALA A 55 4.69 -18.30 -3.62
CA ALA A 55 5.09 -17.81 -2.30
C ALA A 55 3.96 -17.93 -1.27
N TYR A 56 2.72 -17.99 -1.74
CA TYR A 56 1.51 -18.16 -0.95
C TYR A 56 0.36 -18.61 -1.83
N GLU A 57 -0.71 -19.08 -1.18
CA GLU A 57 -1.99 -19.39 -1.82
C GLU A 57 -3.09 -18.55 -1.19
N TYR A 58 -3.96 -17.97 -2.02
CA TYR A 58 -5.12 -17.23 -1.56
C TYR A 58 -6.25 -18.14 -1.09
N GLY A 59 -6.99 -17.69 -0.07
CA GLY A 59 -8.32 -18.17 0.21
C GLY A 59 -9.30 -17.83 -0.91
N GLN A 60 -10.56 -18.26 -0.77
CA GLN A 60 -11.57 -18.07 -1.80
C GLN A 60 -12.26 -16.71 -1.67
N PHE A 61 -12.08 -15.85 -2.67
CA PHE A 61 -12.75 -14.56 -2.84
C PHE A 61 -13.84 -14.65 -3.92
N VAL A 62 -14.71 -13.65 -4.02
CA VAL A 62 -15.83 -13.67 -5.00
C VAL A 62 -15.33 -13.67 -6.45
N ILE A 63 -14.34 -12.82 -6.76
CA ILE A 63 -13.77 -12.73 -8.12
C ILE A 63 -12.27 -12.97 -8.03
N MET A 64 -11.81 -14.01 -8.71
CA MET A 64 -10.40 -14.40 -8.80
C MET A 64 -10.00 -14.62 -10.27
N PHE A 65 -8.85 -14.10 -10.65
CA PHE A 65 -8.22 -14.31 -11.95
C PHE A 65 -7.05 -15.27 -11.78
N ASP A 66 -7.28 -16.54 -12.11
CA ASP A 66 -6.23 -17.56 -12.05
C ASP A 66 -5.51 -17.58 -10.67
N GLY A 67 -6.31 -17.61 -9.60
CA GLY A 67 -5.86 -17.55 -8.21
C GLY A 67 -5.70 -16.14 -7.63
N ALA A 68 -5.53 -15.09 -8.44
CA ALA A 68 -5.35 -13.72 -7.96
C ALA A 68 -6.68 -13.00 -7.70
N PRO A 69 -7.01 -12.58 -6.46
CA PRO A 69 -8.29 -11.93 -6.17
C PRO A 69 -8.37 -10.50 -6.70
N LEU A 70 -9.47 -10.17 -7.37
CA LEU A 70 -9.72 -8.78 -7.81
C LEU A 70 -9.73 -7.80 -6.63
N CYS A 71 -10.31 -8.22 -5.50
CA CYS A 71 -10.36 -7.39 -4.29
C CYS A 71 -8.98 -6.93 -3.82
N ILE A 72 -7.95 -7.77 -3.93
CA ILE A 72 -6.60 -7.40 -3.53
C ILE A 72 -6.03 -6.36 -4.50
N GLY A 73 -6.26 -6.53 -5.80
CA GLY A 73 -5.92 -5.51 -6.81
C GLY A 73 -6.61 -4.16 -6.57
N LEU A 74 -7.88 -4.16 -6.14
CA LEU A 74 -8.59 -2.95 -5.71
C LEU A 74 -7.94 -2.35 -4.45
N GLY A 75 -7.53 -3.20 -3.50
CA GLY A 75 -6.78 -2.81 -2.30
C GLY A 75 -5.51 -2.05 -2.64
N TRP A 76 -4.66 -2.60 -3.50
CA TRP A 76 -3.47 -1.92 -4.01
C TRP A 76 -3.79 -0.56 -4.61
N ALA A 77 -4.83 -0.48 -5.43
CA ALA A 77 -5.22 0.75 -6.10
C ALA A 77 -5.63 1.85 -5.10
N VAL A 78 -6.46 1.53 -4.09
CA VAL A 78 -6.90 2.52 -3.10
C VAL A 78 -5.77 2.94 -2.16
N ILE A 79 -4.85 2.04 -1.81
CA ILE A 79 -3.68 2.34 -0.97
C ILE A 79 -2.71 3.28 -1.68
N ILE A 80 -2.33 2.94 -2.92
CA ILE A 80 -1.45 3.79 -3.74
C ILE A 80 -2.09 5.15 -3.97
N TYR A 81 -3.37 5.17 -4.35
CA TYR A 81 -4.09 6.40 -4.65
C TYR A 81 -4.21 7.30 -3.42
N SER A 82 -4.66 6.77 -2.28
CA SER A 82 -4.84 7.55 -1.05
C SER A 82 -3.51 8.09 -0.54
N GLY A 83 -2.44 7.28 -0.55
CA GLY A 83 -1.12 7.75 -0.15
C GLY A 83 -0.59 8.86 -1.07
N MET A 84 -0.75 8.73 -2.39
CA MET A 84 -0.35 9.79 -3.34
C MET A 84 -1.16 11.08 -3.18
N GLU A 85 -2.44 10.99 -2.80
CA GLU A 85 -3.28 12.14 -2.49
C GLU A 85 -2.88 12.78 -1.16
N PHE A 86 -2.63 11.99 -0.12
CA PHE A 86 -2.19 12.48 1.19
C PHE A 86 -0.91 13.30 1.09
N VAL A 87 0.10 12.80 0.36
CA VAL A 87 1.40 13.47 0.21
C VAL A 87 1.30 14.80 -0.53
N LYS A 88 0.18 15.13 -1.19
CA LYS A 88 -0.05 16.50 -1.72
C LYS A 88 -0.19 17.56 -0.63
N ASN A 89 -0.51 17.16 0.59
CA ASN A 89 -0.55 18.05 1.76
C ASN A 89 0.84 18.29 2.36
N LEU A 90 1.90 17.86 1.66
CA LEU A 90 3.29 18.04 2.06
C LEU A 90 4.06 18.79 0.97
N GLU A 91 4.73 19.85 1.37
CA GLU A 91 5.77 20.51 0.60
C GLU A 91 7.03 19.66 0.67
N MET A 92 7.28 18.90 -0.40
CA MET A 92 8.47 18.08 -0.55
C MET A 92 8.78 17.81 -2.03
N PRO A 93 10.06 17.62 -2.40
CA PRO A 93 10.47 17.29 -3.75
C PRO A 93 9.79 16.02 -4.29
N THR A 94 9.49 16.02 -5.59
CA THR A 94 8.79 14.93 -6.27
C THR A 94 9.47 13.58 -6.12
N TYR A 95 10.81 13.53 -6.03
CA TYR A 95 11.57 12.28 -5.88
C TYR A 95 11.38 11.60 -4.52
N ALA A 96 11.07 12.37 -3.46
CA ALA A 96 10.94 11.84 -2.10
C ALA A 96 9.51 11.38 -1.78
N ARG A 97 8.52 11.89 -2.51
CA ARG A 97 7.10 11.54 -2.34
C ARG A 97 6.82 10.02 -2.40
N PRO A 98 7.35 9.25 -3.36
CA PRO A 98 7.07 7.82 -3.49
C PRO A 98 7.47 7.03 -2.24
N PHE A 99 8.63 7.36 -1.65
CA PHE A 99 9.14 6.72 -0.43
C PHE A 99 8.19 6.92 0.75
N LEU A 100 7.62 8.12 0.89
CA LEU A 100 6.60 8.36 1.90
C LEU A 100 5.30 7.59 1.61
N VAL A 101 4.86 7.50 0.36
CA VAL A 101 3.71 6.64 -0.02
C VAL A 101 3.98 5.18 0.36
N GLY A 102 5.21 4.69 0.14
CA GLY A 102 5.64 3.36 0.56
C GLY A 102 5.52 3.14 2.08
N PHE A 103 5.94 4.12 2.90
CA PHE A 103 5.77 4.02 4.35
C PHE A 103 4.30 4.01 4.79
N LEU A 104 3.44 4.76 4.11
CA LEU A 104 2.01 4.73 4.38
C LEU A 104 1.39 3.38 4.06
N ALA A 105 1.85 2.70 3.02
CA ALA A 105 1.42 1.35 2.71
C ALA A 105 1.91 0.34 3.77
N LEU A 106 3.17 0.42 4.17
CA LEU A 106 3.73 -0.44 5.23
C LEU A 106 3.06 -0.22 6.59
N ASN A 107 2.62 1.01 6.89
CA ASN A 107 1.83 1.28 8.08
C ASN A 107 0.57 0.40 8.14
N LEU A 108 -0.05 0.07 7.00
CA LEU A 108 -1.18 -0.86 6.93
C LEU A 108 -0.70 -2.30 7.12
N ASP A 109 0.29 -2.69 6.34
CA ASP A 109 0.73 -4.08 6.20
C ASP A 109 1.31 -4.69 7.49
N LEU A 110 2.08 -3.90 8.26
CA LEU A 110 2.79 -4.35 9.47
C LEU A 110 1.91 -5.06 10.52
N ALA A 111 0.61 -4.75 10.58
CA ALA A 111 -0.32 -5.44 11.46
C ALA A 111 -1.41 -6.21 10.69
N MET A 112 -1.83 -5.68 9.54
CA MET A 112 -2.89 -6.27 8.73
C MET A 112 -2.57 -7.70 8.31
N ASP A 113 -1.40 -7.93 7.73
CA ASP A 113 -1.08 -9.21 7.07
C ASP A 113 -1.08 -10.36 8.09
N ALA A 114 -0.48 -10.14 9.26
CA ALA A 114 -0.50 -11.10 10.36
C ALA A 114 -1.94 -11.48 10.78
N ILE A 115 -2.91 -10.58 10.74
CA ILE A 115 -4.31 -10.94 11.01
C ILE A 115 -4.96 -11.62 9.80
N ALA A 116 -4.68 -11.15 8.58
CA ALA A 116 -5.23 -11.68 7.34
C ALA A 116 -4.89 -13.17 7.14
N ILE A 117 -3.64 -13.57 7.39
CA ILE A 117 -3.19 -14.96 7.25
C ILE A 117 -3.87 -15.89 8.26
N ARG A 118 -4.17 -15.39 9.47
CA ARG A 118 -4.89 -16.14 10.52
C ARG A 118 -6.36 -16.33 10.18
N LEU A 119 -6.96 -15.43 9.41
CA LEU A 119 -8.28 -15.60 8.82
C LEU A 119 -8.26 -16.55 7.59
N GLY A 120 -7.07 -16.82 7.05
CA GLY A 120 -6.86 -17.61 5.85
C GLY A 120 -7.07 -16.83 4.56
N PHE A 121 -6.96 -15.48 4.60
CA PHE A 121 -7.03 -14.65 3.39
C PHE A 121 -5.99 -15.10 2.38
N TRP A 122 -4.78 -15.40 2.85
CA TRP A 122 -3.75 -16.16 2.14
C TRP A 122 -2.93 -16.97 3.14
N ASN A 123 -2.16 -17.94 2.64
CA ASN A 123 -1.27 -18.75 3.45
C ASN A 123 0.13 -18.70 2.84
N TRP A 124 1.08 -18.15 3.59
CA TRP A 124 2.49 -18.13 3.21
C TRP A 124 3.11 -19.52 3.31
N VAL A 125 4.11 -19.80 2.48
CA VAL A 125 4.91 -21.04 2.55
C VAL A 125 5.98 -20.95 3.64
N ILE A 126 5.59 -20.48 4.84
CA ILE A 126 6.39 -20.46 6.06
C ILE A 126 5.51 -20.80 7.27
N PRO A 127 6.06 -21.29 8.39
CA PRO A 127 5.31 -21.51 9.62
C PRO A 127 4.66 -20.22 10.16
N ILE A 128 3.45 -20.32 10.71
CA ILE A 128 2.63 -19.19 11.22
C ILE A 128 3.26 -18.43 12.41
N ASP A 129 4.25 -19.04 13.05
CA ASP A 129 5.03 -18.55 14.19
C ASP A 129 6.43 -18.06 13.81
N SER A 130 6.80 -18.13 12.52
CA SER A 130 8.10 -17.70 12.03
C SER A 130 8.12 -16.24 11.57
N GLN A 131 9.33 -15.66 11.48
CA GLN A 131 9.57 -14.30 10.98
C GLN A 131 8.67 -13.25 11.66
N TRP A 132 7.94 -12.43 10.89
CA TRP A 132 7.05 -11.43 11.44
C TRP A 132 5.66 -12.01 11.69
N PHE A 133 5.53 -12.81 12.76
CA PHE A 133 4.26 -13.41 13.17
C PHE A 133 3.59 -14.25 12.07
N GLY A 134 4.38 -14.97 11.28
CA GLY A 134 3.92 -15.77 10.14
C GLY A 134 3.92 -15.03 8.80
N VAL A 135 4.36 -13.77 8.78
CA VAL A 135 4.54 -12.98 7.55
C VAL A 135 6.03 -12.99 7.15
N PRO A 136 6.36 -13.35 5.90
CA PRO A 136 7.73 -13.31 5.43
C PRO A 136 8.28 -11.89 5.39
N TRP A 137 9.55 -11.70 5.74
CA TRP A 137 10.22 -10.40 5.59
C TRP A 137 10.15 -9.88 4.14
N GLY A 138 10.19 -10.79 3.17
CA GLY A 138 10.07 -10.46 1.75
C GLY A 138 8.74 -9.80 1.38
N ASN A 139 7.67 -10.00 2.16
CA ASN A 139 6.40 -9.34 1.93
C ASN A 139 6.52 -7.82 2.11
N PHE A 140 7.08 -7.35 3.22
CA PHE A 140 7.30 -5.93 3.47
C PHE A 140 8.23 -5.29 2.43
N TRP A 141 9.22 -6.04 1.95
CA TRP A 141 10.10 -5.60 0.86
C TRP A 141 9.27 -5.35 -0.39
N ALA A 142 8.49 -6.36 -0.81
CA ALA A 142 7.64 -6.27 -1.98
C ALA A 142 6.62 -5.14 -1.85
N TRP A 143 5.89 -5.05 -0.74
CA TRP A 143 4.92 -3.99 -0.45
C TRP A 143 5.49 -2.60 -0.65
N TYR A 144 6.66 -2.36 -0.07
CA TYR A 144 7.31 -1.06 -0.20
C TYR A 144 7.73 -0.78 -1.64
N ILE A 145 8.41 -1.71 -2.31
CA ILE A 145 8.90 -1.50 -3.67
C ILE A 145 7.76 -1.38 -4.68
N VAL A 146 6.69 -2.16 -4.54
CA VAL A 146 5.46 -2.08 -5.36
C VAL A 146 4.93 -0.64 -5.34
N VAL A 147 4.74 -0.08 -4.15
CA VAL A 147 4.16 1.25 -3.98
C VAL A 147 5.14 2.35 -4.41
N VAL A 148 6.41 2.25 -4.02
CA VAL A 148 7.45 3.23 -4.36
C VAL A 148 7.70 3.27 -5.86
N SER A 149 7.80 2.11 -6.52
CA SER A 149 8.11 2.05 -7.96
C SER A 149 6.96 2.60 -8.81
N PHE A 150 5.71 2.22 -8.54
CA PHE A 150 4.57 2.70 -9.32
C PHE A 150 4.27 4.16 -9.09
N SER A 151 4.15 4.60 -7.83
CA SER A 151 3.97 6.01 -7.55
C SER A 151 5.15 6.84 -8.05
N GLY A 152 6.38 6.33 -7.92
CA GLY A 152 7.63 6.94 -8.37
C GLY A 152 7.67 7.21 -9.87
N LEU A 153 7.37 6.21 -10.69
CA LEU A 153 7.34 6.40 -12.15
C LEU A 153 6.23 7.36 -12.56
N ILE A 154 5.05 7.31 -11.93
CA ILE A 154 3.99 8.30 -12.17
C ILE A 154 4.48 9.71 -11.84
N TYR A 155 5.10 9.91 -10.68
CA TYR A 155 5.67 11.20 -10.29
C TYR A 155 6.77 11.67 -11.24
N LEU A 156 7.64 10.76 -11.69
CA LEU A 156 8.72 11.05 -12.64
C LEU A 156 8.18 11.53 -13.99
N PHE A 157 7.27 10.78 -14.62
CA PHE A 157 6.70 11.17 -15.90
C PHE A 157 5.90 12.48 -15.81
N ARG A 158 5.22 12.72 -14.68
CA ARG A 158 4.57 14.01 -14.41
C ARG A 158 5.56 15.16 -14.32
N ALA A 159 6.70 14.94 -13.65
CA ALA A 159 7.77 15.93 -13.56
C ALA A 159 8.37 16.24 -14.94
N TRP A 160 8.44 15.25 -15.83
CA TRP A 160 8.79 15.43 -17.24
C TRP A 160 7.70 16.08 -18.08
N GLY A 161 6.55 16.43 -17.50
CA GLY A 161 5.45 17.11 -18.18
C GLY A 161 4.57 16.21 -19.04
N TRP A 162 4.73 14.88 -19.00
CA TRP A 162 4.05 13.97 -19.94
C TRP A 162 2.53 14.04 -19.81
N ARG A 163 2.00 14.24 -18.60
CA ARG A 163 0.56 14.38 -18.34
C ARG A 163 -0.09 15.56 -19.08
N ILE A 164 0.66 16.62 -19.35
CA ILE A 164 0.16 17.84 -20.01
C ILE A 164 0.71 18.01 -21.44
N ASP A 165 1.63 17.15 -21.88
CA ASP A 165 2.25 17.18 -23.21
C ASP A 165 1.18 17.11 -24.31
N LYS A 166 1.37 17.82 -25.43
CA LYS A 166 0.44 17.84 -26.57
C LYS A 166 0.42 16.49 -27.31
N ASN A 167 1.50 15.73 -27.25
CA ASN A 167 1.61 14.40 -27.84
C ASN A 167 0.75 13.39 -27.07
N GLY A 168 -0.27 12.84 -27.74
CA GLY A 168 -1.18 11.85 -27.18
C GLY A 168 -0.48 10.60 -26.65
N PHE A 169 0.59 10.15 -27.30
CA PHE A 169 1.37 8.98 -26.86
C PHE A 169 1.98 9.21 -25.47
N LYS A 170 2.64 10.35 -25.23
CA LYS A 170 3.17 10.67 -23.90
C LYS A 170 2.05 10.85 -22.88
N ARG A 171 1.01 11.59 -23.26
CA ARG A 171 -0.11 11.94 -22.39
C ARG A 171 -0.90 10.75 -21.88
N TRP A 172 -1.10 9.72 -22.69
CA TRP A 172 -1.83 8.52 -22.31
C TRP A 172 -0.91 7.36 -21.94
N GLY A 173 0.29 7.31 -22.52
CA GLY A 173 1.26 6.25 -22.34
C GLY A 173 2.04 6.30 -21.04
N TYR A 174 2.13 7.45 -20.34
CA TYR A 174 2.91 7.52 -19.11
C TYR A 174 2.43 6.56 -18.01
N VAL A 175 1.12 6.27 -17.95
CA VAL A 175 0.57 5.36 -16.95
C VAL A 175 0.83 3.88 -17.29
N PRO A 176 0.53 3.37 -18.51
CA PRO A 176 0.97 2.04 -18.92
C PRO A 176 2.49 1.83 -18.81
N LEU A 177 3.29 2.84 -19.17
CA LEU A 177 4.75 2.77 -19.06
C LEU A 177 5.21 2.74 -17.60
N SER A 178 4.50 3.43 -16.69
CA SER A 178 4.72 3.31 -15.25
C SER A 178 4.43 1.88 -14.79
N LEU A 179 3.30 1.29 -15.19
CA LEU A 179 2.98 -0.11 -14.87
C LEU A 179 4.11 -1.05 -15.32
N ILE A 180 4.51 -0.99 -16.58
CA ILE A 180 5.55 -1.86 -17.14
C ILE A 180 6.87 -1.66 -16.39
N GLY A 181 7.30 -0.41 -16.21
CA GLY A 181 8.53 -0.09 -15.51
C GLY A 181 8.51 -0.56 -14.05
N SER A 182 7.38 -0.43 -13.36
CA SER A 182 7.22 -0.87 -11.98
C SER A 182 7.25 -2.39 -11.84
N VAL A 183 6.63 -3.13 -12.77
CA VAL A 183 6.73 -4.60 -12.80
C VAL A 183 8.18 -5.03 -12.97
N ILE A 184 8.93 -4.39 -13.88
CA ILE A 184 10.35 -4.67 -14.07
C ILE A 184 11.15 -4.35 -12.79
N MET A 185 10.91 -3.19 -12.17
CA MET A 185 11.59 -2.82 -10.92
C MET A 185 11.29 -3.80 -9.78
N VAL A 186 10.03 -4.21 -9.61
CA VAL A 186 9.66 -5.22 -8.62
C VAL A 186 10.34 -6.55 -8.92
N GLY A 187 10.32 -7.01 -10.17
CA GLY A 187 10.99 -8.26 -10.56
C GLY A 187 12.50 -8.24 -10.28
N VAL A 188 13.19 -7.17 -10.66
CA VAL A 188 14.64 -7.01 -10.42
C VAL A 188 14.95 -6.95 -8.92
N THR A 189 14.19 -6.17 -8.15
CA THR A 189 14.43 -6.04 -6.71
C THR A 189 14.07 -7.31 -5.94
N ASN A 190 13.03 -8.04 -6.35
CA ASN A 190 12.70 -9.36 -5.78
C ASN A 190 13.77 -10.40 -6.12
N PHE A 191 14.37 -10.34 -7.30
CA PHE A 191 15.53 -11.16 -7.65
C PHE A 191 16.74 -10.85 -6.75
N VAL A 192 17.00 -9.56 -6.47
CA VAL A 192 18.04 -9.18 -5.50
C VAL A 192 17.69 -9.72 -4.11
N TYR A 193 16.44 -9.59 -3.68
CA TYR A 193 15.98 -10.14 -2.40
C TYR A 193 16.21 -11.65 -2.29
N SER A 194 15.80 -12.41 -3.30
CA SER A 194 15.92 -13.88 -3.30
C SER A 194 17.36 -14.38 -3.44
N THR A 195 18.29 -13.59 -3.97
CA THR A 195 19.69 -14.00 -4.13
C THR A 195 20.59 -13.58 -2.97
N VAL A 196 20.28 -12.42 -2.36
CA VAL A 196 21.11 -11.80 -1.32
C VAL A 196 20.52 -12.01 0.08
N PHE A 197 19.23 -11.73 0.26
CA PHE A 197 18.64 -11.54 1.59
C PHE A 197 17.90 -12.78 2.12
N ILE A 198 17.41 -13.69 1.27
CA ILE A 198 16.65 -14.87 1.73
C ILE A 198 17.50 -15.94 2.43
N ARG A 199 18.84 -15.82 2.42
CA ARG A 199 19.75 -16.88 2.86
C ARG A 199 19.61 -17.25 4.33
N THR A 200 19.26 -16.29 5.18
CA THR A 200 19.01 -16.50 6.61
C THR A 200 17.90 -15.56 7.08
N GLU A 201 17.20 -15.90 8.16
CA GLU A 201 16.18 -15.02 8.74
C GLU A 201 16.74 -13.64 9.11
N LEU A 202 17.97 -13.62 9.64
CA LEU A 202 18.66 -12.38 10.00
C LEU A 202 18.88 -11.48 8.76
N MET A 203 19.27 -12.07 7.63
CA MET A 203 19.44 -11.32 6.37
C MET A 203 18.11 -10.83 5.82
N GLY A 204 17.04 -11.63 5.95
CA GLY A 204 15.68 -11.21 5.61
C GLY A 204 15.25 -9.99 6.44
N ALA A 205 15.41 -10.05 7.75
CA ALA A 205 15.10 -8.93 8.65
C ALA A 205 15.99 -7.71 8.36
N PHE A 206 17.28 -7.92 8.05
CA PHE A 206 18.20 -6.84 7.71
C PHE A 206 17.80 -6.10 6.43
N SER A 207 17.19 -6.79 5.46
CA SER A 207 16.66 -6.14 4.25
C SER A 207 15.62 -5.07 4.57
N MET A 208 14.80 -5.26 5.62
CA MET A 208 13.84 -4.26 6.10
C MET A 208 14.55 -3.05 6.68
N VAL A 209 15.59 -3.28 7.47
CA VAL A 209 16.39 -2.22 8.06
C VAL A 209 17.00 -1.36 6.95
N VAL A 210 17.61 -1.99 5.94
CA VAL A 210 18.19 -1.27 4.78
C VAL A 210 17.11 -0.47 4.04
N LEU A 211 15.98 -1.10 3.73
CA LEU A 211 14.90 -0.50 2.95
C LEU A 211 14.21 0.65 3.71
N PHE A 212 14.00 0.51 5.02
CA PHE A 212 13.50 1.59 5.88
C PHE A 212 14.52 2.71 6.00
N TRP A 213 15.81 2.41 6.19
CA TRP A 213 16.83 3.45 6.29
C TRP A 213 16.94 4.25 4.99
N LEU A 214 16.93 3.60 3.82
CA LEU A 214 16.92 4.28 2.54
C LEU A 214 15.70 5.18 2.42
N GLY A 215 14.49 4.67 2.72
CA GLY A 215 13.27 5.47 2.72
C GLY A 215 13.33 6.66 3.67
N ILE A 216 13.78 6.44 4.92
CA ILE A 216 13.90 7.46 5.96
C ILE A 216 14.87 8.53 5.49
N VAL A 217 16.05 8.17 5.01
CA VAL A 217 17.04 9.13 4.48
C VAL A 217 16.43 9.95 3.35
N MET A 218 15.72 9.32 2.40
CA MET A 218 15.07 10.03 1.29
C MET A 218 13.98 11.00 1.76
N VAL A 219 13.15 10.61 2.73
CA VAL A 219 12.06 11.47 3.25
C VAL A 219 12.59 12.56 4.19
N PHE A 220 13.48 12.25 5.11
CA PHE A 220 14.03 13.22 6.07
C PHE A 220 14.97 14.23 5.40
N SER A 221 15.78 13.80 4.43
CA SER A 221 16.64 14.74 3.67
C SER A 221 15.82 15.76 2.87
N ALA A 222 14.60 15.39 2.45
CA ALA A 222 13.66 16.26 1.78
C ALA A 222 13.00 17.32 2.69
N ARG A 223 13.16 17.21 4.03
CA ARG A 223 12.64 18.13 5.04
C ARG A 223 11.17 18.54 4.78
N PRO A 224 10.24 17.57 4.74
CA PRO A 224 8.85 17.83 4.35
C PRO A 224 8.19 18.82 5.32
N THR A 225 7.59 19.87 4.77
CA THR A 225 6.75 20.81 5.52
C THR A 225 5.29 20.52 5.26
N ILE A 226 4.47 20.53 6.31
CA ILE A 226 3.03 20.25 6.17
C ILE A 226 2.32 21.50 5.69
N ILE A 227 1.55 21.35 4.63
CA ILE A 227 0.65 22.37 4.13
C ILE A 227 -0.66 22.28 4.95
N PRO A 228 -1.04 23.31 5.72
CA PRO A 228 -2.28 23.27 6.49
C PRO A 228 -3.50 23.13 5.57
N ALA A 229 -4.25 22.06 5.75
CA ALA A 229 -5.44 21.77 4.94
C ALA A 229 -6.66 22.52 5.48
N LYS A 230 -7.52 23.04 4.60
CA LYS A 230 -8.76 23.71 5.03
C LYS A 230 -9.74 22.76 5.72
N ARG A 231 -9.77 21.50 5.28
CA ARG A 231 -10.65 20.42 5.75
C ARG A 231 -9.93 19.09 5.59
N LEU A 232 -10.33 18.10 6.38
CA LEU A 232 -9.89 16.72 6.20
C LEU A 232 -10.43 16.19 4.87
N ASP A 233 -9.56 15.60 4.05
CA ASP A 233 -9.98 14.85 2.88
C ASP A 233 -10.46 13.47 3.33
N TRP A 234 -11.78 13.33 3.45
CA TRP A 234 -12.40 12.12 3.98
C TRP A 234 -12.14 10.89 3.12
N VAL A 235 -12.04 11.01 1.80
CA VAL A 235 -11.78 9.84 0.94
C VAL A 235 -10.38 9.32 1.20
N VAL A 236 -9.41 10.23 1.30
CA VAL A 236 -8.01 9.89 1.60
C VAL A 236 -7.87 9.32 3.01
N PHE A 237 -8.57 9.89 3.99
CA PHE A 237 -8.50 9.48 5.39
C PHE A 237 -9.19 8.13 5.66
N VAL A 238 -10.33 7.86 5.01
CA VAL A 238 -11.13 6.66 5.28
C VAL A 238 -10.45 5.39 4.79
N VAL A 239 -9.61 5.44 3.75
CA VAL A 239 -8.88 4.26 3.25
C VAL A 239 -8.05 3.60 4.36
N PRO A 240 -7.01 4.24 4.93
CA PRO A 240 -6.21 3.62 5.99
C PRO A 240 -7.05 3.31 7.23
N LEU A 241 -8.05 4.14 7.54
CA LEU A 241 -8.94 3.92 8.68
C LEU A 241 -9.70 2.59 8.57
N VAL A 242 -10.30 2.31 7.41
CA VAL A 242 -11.08 1.08 7.21
C VAL A 242 -10.21 -0.15 7.31
N PHE A 243 -9.02 -0.14 6.69
CA PHE A 243 -8.05 -1.23 6.84
C PHE A 243 -7.70 -1.47 8.31
N HIS A 244 -7.28 -0.41 9.01
CA HIS A 244 -6.90 -0.53 10.42
C HIS A 244 -8.06 -1.00 11.30
N LEU A 245 -9.24 -0.40 11.17
CA LEU A 245 -10.40 -0.78 11.98
C LEU A 245 -10.83 -2.22 11.71
N TYR A 246 -10.90 -2.62 10.43
CA TYR A 246 -11.31 -3.97 10.07
C TYR A 246 -10.39 -5.02 10.71
N PHE A 247 -9.08 -4.92 10.51
CA PHE A 247 -8.14 -5.92 11.03
C PHE A 247 -7.97 -5.86 12.56
N ASN A 248 -8.04 -4.67 13.18
CA ASN A 248 -8.03 -4.57 14.65
C ASN A 248 -9.30 -5.18 15.27
N ILE A 249 -10.50 -4.88 14.71
CA ILE A 249 -11.76 -5.44 15.19
C ILE A 249 -11.72 -6.96 15.09
N ILE A 250 -11.27 -7.52 13.96
CA ILE A 250 -11.08 -8.96 13.81
C ILE A 250 -10.09 -9.50 14.85
N GLY A 251 -8.95 -8.83 15.03
CA GLY A 251 -7.91 -9.23 15.99
C GLY A 251 -8.44 -9.40 17.41
N PHE A 252 -9.36 -8.52 17.84
CA PHE A 252 -10.06 -8.64 19.12
C PHE A 252 -11.16 -9.70 19.10
N VAL A 253 -12.08 -9.64 18.13
CA VAL A 253 -13.28 -10.52 18.07
C VAL A 253 -12.90 -11.99 17.93
N LYS A 254 -11.84 -12.31 17.17
CA LYS A 254 -11.34 -13.68 16.98
C LYS A 254 -10.34 -14.11 18.07
N GLY A 255 -9.99 -13.22 19.01
CA GLY A 255 -9.09 -13.54 20.11
C GLY A 255 -7.61 -13.64 19.71
N TYR A 256 -7.21 -13.27 18.49
CA TYR A 256 -5.81 -13.30 18.07
C TYR A 256 -4.94 -12.38 18.92
N TYR A 257 -5.46 -11.23 19.34
CA TYR A 257 -4.77 -10.31 20.24
C TYR A 257 -4.66 -10.80 21.68
N ALA A 258 -5.53 -11.70 22.13
CA ALA A 258 -5.36 -12.36 23.41
C ALA A 258 -4.24 -13.41 23.36
N GLN A 259 -4.09 -14.10 22.22
CA GLN A 259 -3.03 -15.09 22.00
C GLN A 259 -1.66 -14.44 21.74
N LEU A 260 -1.64 -13.31 21.03
CA LEU A 260 -0.43 -12.56 20.68
C LEU A 260 -0.58 -11.07 21.04
N PRO A 261 -0.43 -10.71 22.33
CA PRO A 261 -0.66 -9.32 22.79
C PRO A 261 0.25 -8.29 22.11
N ILE A 262 1.47 -8.67 21.76
CA ILE A 262 2.41 -7.81 21.03
C ILE A 262 1.83 -7.35 19.67
N LEU A 263 1.07 -8.22 19.00
CA LEU A 263 0.42 -7.87 17.72
C LEU A 263 -0.71 -6.85 17.91
N ALA A 264 -1.38 -6.88 19.07
CA ALA A 264 -2.37 -5.88 19.45
C ALA A 264 -1.71 -4.51 19.64
N VAL A 265 -0.56 -4.48 20.33
CA VAL A 265 0.22 -3.25 20.50
C VAL A 265 0.63 -2.68 19.15
N ILE A 266 1.17 -3.51 18.24
CA ILE A 266 1.56 -3.07 16.90
C ILE A 266 0.34 -2.57 16.11
N GLY A 267 -0.77 -3.32 16.10
CA GLY A 267 -2.00 -2.94 15.38
C GLY A 267 -2.60 -1.62 15.85
N LEU A 268 -2.66 -1.40 17.16
CA LEU A 268 -3.16 -0.15 17.75
C LEU A 268 -2.19 1.02 17.53
N LEU A 269 -0.88 0.78 17.61
CA LEU A 269 0.12 1.80 17.30
C LEU A 269 0.05 2.22 15.84
N MET A 270 -0.10 1.27 14.90
CA MET A 270 -0.23 1.57 13.48
C MET A 270 -1.53 2.32 13.16
N LEU A 271 -2.64 1.98 13.82
CA LEU A 271 -3.89 2.74 13.75
C LEU A 271 -3.70 4.17 14.28
N ALA A 272 -3.10 4.32 15.46
CA ALA A 272 -2.88 5.61 16.08
C ALA A 272 -1.96 6.50 15.22
N SER A 273 -0.86 5.95 14.70
CA SER A 273 0.03 6.68 13.79
C SER A 273 -0.69 7.05 12.50
N GLY A 274 -1.47 6.14 11.91
CA GLY A 274 -2.29 6.42 10.73
C GLY A 274 -3.28 7.57 10.96
N LEU A 275 -4.00 7.55 12.08
CA LEU A 275 -4.92 8.61 12.50
C LEU A 275 -4.22 9.96 12.67
N VAL A 276 -3.11 9.98 13.41
CA VAL A 276 -2.33 11.21 13.65
C VAL A 276 -1.82 11.77 12.34
N VAL A 277 -1.13 10.98 11.54
CA VAL A 277 -0.52 11.41 10.26
C VAL A 277 -1.56 12.01 9.32
N HIS A 278 -2.72 11.35 9.15
CA HIS A 278 -3.71 11.82 8.18
C HIS A 278 -4.60 12.97 8.70
N SER A 279 -4.76 13.12 10.02
CA SER A 279 -5.57 14.21 10.61
C SER A 279 -4.75 15.48 10.88
N TYR A 280 -3.43 15.37 11.04
CA TYR A 280 -2.57 16.47 11.45
C TYR A 280 -2.58 17.70 10.53
N PRO A 281 -2.60 17.58 9.18
CA PRO A 281 -2.70 18.74 8.30
C PRO A 281 -3.97 19.59 8.54
N ALA A 282 -5.09 18.95 8.89
CA ALA A 282 -6.34 19.65 9.19
C ALA A 282 -6.34 20.25 10.61
N TYR A 283 -5.61 19.64 11.55
CA TYR A 283 -5.46 20.13 12.92
C TYR A 283 -4.64 21.43 12.98
N LEU A 284 -3.51 21.50 12.27
CA LEU A 284 -2.60 22.66 12.27
C LEU A 284 -3.30 23.98 11.92
N LYS A 285 -4.24 23.94 10.97
CA LYS A 285 -5.01 25.13 10.59
C LYS A 285 -5.95 25.62 11.70
N ARG A 286 -6.52 24.73 12.51
CA ARG A 286 -7.38 25.14 13.63
C ARG A 286 -6.60 25.89 14.70
N GLY A 287 -5.31 25.57 14.86
CA GLY A 287 -4.40 26.24 15.79
C GLY A 287 -3.94 27.63 15.33
N SER A 288 -3.90 27.89 14.01
CA SER A 288 -3.46 29.19 13.46
C SER A 288 -4.55 30.26 13.39
N VAL A 289 -5.74 29.99 13.92
CA VAL A 289 -6.89 30.92 13.98
C VAL A 289 -7.15 31.39 15.42
N ARG A 290 -6.17 31.21 16.32
CA ARG A 290 -6.19 31.76 17.68
C ARG A 290 -5.16 32.86 17.82
#